data_AF-T1AG12-F1
#
_entry.id   AF-T1AG12-F1
#
_cell.length_a   1.000
_cell.length_b   1.000
_cell.length_c   1.000
_cell.angle_alpha   90.00
_cell.angle_beta   90.00
_cell.angle_gamma   90.00
#
_symmetry.space_group_name_H-M   'P 1'
#
loop_
_entity.id
_entity.type
_entity.pdbx_description
1 polymer ?
#
loop_
_entity_poly.entity_id
_entity_poly.type
_entity_poly.pdbx_seq_one_letter_code
_entity_poly.pdbx_strand_id
1 'polypeptide(L)'
;DSAVDIAKESADIILLEKSLTVLEEGVQEGRRVFGNILKYIKMTASSNFGNVFSVIGASALLPFLPMAPIQLLINNLMYDLSMTTIATDNVDDDFVATPRRWEMGNIARYMFVFGPVSSLFDYVTFGVMWFFLGLSHHPVLFQSGWFVESLLSQTLIVYVIRTARVPFLQSNPSLPLLVSTLGLLPARRFSCRFRHWPGCSDSPRC
;
A
#
# COMPACT_ATOMS: atom_id res chain seq x y z
N ASP A 1 20.66 27.60 -26.00
CA ASP A 1 20.68 29.00 -26.50
C ASP A 1 20.17 29.25 -27.92
N SER A 2 19.12 28.60 -28.42
CA SER A 2 18.52 29.01 -29.71
C SER A 2 16.99 29.16 -29.70
N ALA A 3 16.35 29.09 -28.54
CA ALA A 3 14.91 29.33 -28.41
C ALA A 3 14.68 30.81 -28.05
N VAL A 4 13.67 31.41 -28.67
CA VAL A 4 13.21 32.78 -28.38
C VAL A 4 12.80 32.87 -26.91
N ASP A 5 13.18 33.93 -26.20
CA ASP A 5 12.95 34.04 -24.75
C ASP A 5 11.46 34.01 -24.38
N ILE A 6 10.60 34.59 -25.21
CA ILE A 6 9.13 34.50 -25.08
C ILE A 6 8.65 33.04 -25.08
N ALA A 7 9.29 32.18 -25.89
CA ALA A 7 8.95 30.75 -25.94
C ALA A 7 9.45 29.98 -24.72
N LYS A 8 10.54 30.42 -24.07
CA LYS A 8 11.00 29.83 -22.80
C LYS A 8 10.11 30.23 -21.64
N GLU A 9 9.69 31.50 -21.58
CA GLU A 9 8.80 32.00 -20.53
C GLU A 9 7.38 31.42 -20.61
N SER A 10 6.96 30.96 -21.79
CA SER A 10 5.62 30.40 -22.01
C SER A 10 5.55 28.87 -21.96
N ALA A 11 6.67 28.17 -21.77
CA ALA A 11 6.72 26.70 -21.84
C ALA A 11 6.67 26.05 -20.45
N ASP A 12 5.82 25.04 -20.27
CA ASP A 12 5.77 24.21 -19.05
C ASP A 12 7.01 23.32 -18.88
N ILE A 13 7.70 23.02 -19.99
CA ILE A 13 8.91 22.18 -20.02
C ILE A 13 9.96 22.85 -20.90
N ILE A 14 11.15 23.08 -20.34
CA ILE A 14 12.30 23.63 -21.06
C ILE A 14 13.34 22.52 -21.21
N LEU A 15 13.62 22.12 -22.46
CA LEU A 15 14.68 21.16 -22.76
C LEU A 15 16.05 21.86 -22.68
N LEU A 16 16.88 21.45 -21.73
CA LEU A 16 18.23 21.97 -21.56
C LEU A 16 19.18 21.44 -22.65
N GLU A 17 18.94 20.21 -23.11
CA GLU A 17 19.68 19.57 -24.18
C GLU A 17 18.85 19.48 -25.45
N LYS A 18 19.49 19.70 -26.61
CA LYS A 18 18.85 19.60 -27.93
C LYS A 18 18.78 18.13 -28.40
N SER A 19 18.19 17.26 -27.58
CA SER A 19 18.03 15.84 -27.90
C SER A 19 16.59 15.39 -27.63
N LEU A 20 16.01 14.68 -28.59
CA LEU A 20 14.71 14.01 -28.42
C LEU A 20 14.79 12.84 -27.44
N THR A 21 15.99 12.33 -27.16
CA THR A 21 16.21 11.28 -26.15
C THR A 21 15.79 11.76 -24.75
N VAL A 22 16.05 13.01 -24.41
CA VAL A 22 15.63 13.59 -23.11
C VAL A 22 14.11 13.64 -22.98
N LEU A 23 13.40 13.85 -24.09
CA LEU A 23 11.93 13.81 -24.10
C LEU A 23 11.41 12.39 -23.88
N GLU A 24 12.05 11.39 -24.51
CA GLU A 24 11.70 9.98 -24.29
C GLU A 24 11.91 9.56 -22.82
N GLU A 25 13.08 9.88 -22.25
CA GLU A 25 13.40 9.61 -20.84
C GLU A 25 12.42 10.30 -19.91
N GLY A 26 12.09 11.57 -20.17
CA GLY A 26 11.08 12.32 -19.40
C GLY A 26 9.70 11.68 -19.43
N VAL A 27 9.27 11.12 -20.58
CA VAL A 27 8.01 10.38 -20.69
C VAL A 27 8.08 9.06 -19.91
N GLN A 28 9.21 8.35 -19.93
CA GLN A 28 9.38 7.12 -19.17
C GLN A 28 9.34 7.38 -17.65
N GLU A 29 10.04 8.41 -17.18
CA GLU A 29 9.99 8.83 -15.78
C GLU A 29 8.58 9.28 -15.36
N GLY A 30 7.89 10.03 -16.21
CA GLY A 30 6.49 10.42 -15.97
C GLY A 30 5.57 9.22 -15.76
N ARG A 31 5.78 8.12 -16.52
CA ARG A 31 5.03 6.87 -16.34
C ARG A 31 5.36 6.15 -15.03
N ARG A 32 6.63 6.18 -14.59
CA ARG A 32 7.04 5.64 -13.27
C ARG A 32 6.37 6.40 -12.12
N VAL A 33 6.45 7.73 -12.16
CA VAL A 33 5.81 8.61 -11.15
C VAL A 33 4.31 8.37 -11.10
N PHE A 34 3.65 8.27 -12.27
CA PHE A 34 2.21 7.98 -12.32
C PHE A 34 1.85 6.62 -11.71
N GLY A 35 2.67 5.59 -11.93
CA GLY A 35 2.50 4.28 -11.30
C GLY A 35 2.60 4.35 -9.77
N ASN A 36 3.58 5.07 -9.25
CA ASN A 36 3.75 5.28 -7.81
C ASN A 36 2.58 6.05 -7.19
N ILE A 37 2.09 7.10 -7.87
CA ILE A 37 0.88 7.82 -7.44
C ILE A 37 -0.33 6.89 -7.38
N LEU A 38 -0.54 6.04 -8.38
CA LEU A 38 -1.65 5.10 -8.38
C LEU A 38 -1.53 4.05 -7.26
N LYS A 39 -0.32 3.55 -6.95
CA LYS A 39 -0.08 2.66 -5.81
C LYS A 39 -0.49 3.36 -4.51
N TYR A 40 0.00 4.58 -4.29
CA TYR A 40 -0.30 5.39 -3.11
C TYR A 40 -1.81 5.63 -2.94
N ILE A 41 -2.49 6.09 -4.00
CA ILE A 41 -3.93 6.38 -3.96
C ILE A 41 -4.74 5.13 -3.65
N LYS A 42 -4.42 3.98 -4.26
CA LYS A 42 -5.11 2.72 -3.97
C LYS A 42 -4.98 2.32 -2.50
N MET A 43 -3.80 2.54 -1.91
CA MET A 43 -3.55 2.23 -0.50
C MET A 43 -4.31 3.16 0.44
N THR A 44 -4.11 4.47 0.29
CA THR A 44 -4.73 5.47 1.17
C THR A 44 -6.25 5.42 1.07
N ALA A 45 -6.81 5.32 -0.14
CA ALA A 45 -8.25 5.23 -0.32
C ALA A 45 -8.84 3.96 0.32
N SER A 46 -8.17 2.80 0.17
CA SER A 46 -8.65 1.54 0.74
C SER A 46 -8.56 1.52 2.26
N SER A 47 -7.45 1.98 2.83
CA SER A 47 -7.24 2.01 4.29
C SER A 47 -8.20 2.97 4.98
N ASN A 48 -8.37 4.17 4.42
CA ASN A 48 -9.30 5.16 4.95
C ASN A 48 -10.74 4.66 4.88
N PHE A 49 -11.12 3.97 3.79
CA PHE A 49 -12.45 3.38 3.71
C PHE A 49 -12.68 2.29 4.75
N GLY A 50 -11.72 1.36 4.88
CA GLY A 50 -11.77 0.30 5.89
C GLY A 50 -11.90 0.88 7.30
N ASN A 51 -11.06 1.86 7.64
CA ASN A 51 -11.10 2.52 8.93
C ASN A 51 -12.47 3.19 9.20
N VAL A 52 -13.00 3.96 8.25
CA VAL A 52 -14.32 4.60 8.39
C VAL A 52 -15.43 3.56 8.58
N PHE A 53 -15.40 2.47 7.81
CA PHE A 53 -16.38 1.39 7.96
C PHE A 53 -16.30 0.74 9.34
N SER A 54 -15.07 0.49 9.82
CA SER A 54 -14.82 -0.06 11.16
C SER A 54 -15.29 0.88 12.26
N VAL A 55 -15.00 2.18 12.20
CA VAL A 55 -15.48 3.18 13.16
C VAL A 55 -17.01 3.21 13.19
N ILE A 56 -17.67 3.28 12.04
CA ILE A 56 -19.12 3.39 11.94
C ILE A 56 -19.78 2.13 12.51
N GLY A 57 -19.37 0.94 12.06
CA GLY A 57 -19.99 -0.29 12.55
C GLY A 57 -19.66 -0.57 14.01
N ALA A 58 -18.47 -0.25 14.49
CA ALA A 58 -18.15 -0.38 15.90
C ALA A 58 -18.93 0.62 16.76
N SER A 59 -19.11 1.86 16.31
CA SER A 59 -19.92 2.86 17.03
C SER A 59 -21.41 2.49 17.06
N ALA A 60 -21.89 1.68 16.11
CA ALA A 60 -23.25 1.14 16.14
C ALA A 60 -23.41 -0.06 17.09
N LEU A 61 -22.34 -0.84 17.31
CA LEU A 61 -22.34 -2.04 18.15
C LEU A 61 -21.91 -1.77 19.60
N LEU A 62 -21.03 -0.79 19.82
CA LEU A 62 -20.45 -0.44 21.11
C LEU A 62 -21.18 0.76 21.73
N PRO A 63 -21.31 0.81 23.07
CA PRO A 63 -21.91 1.94 23.76
C PRO A 63 -20.97 3.17 23.84
N PHE A 64 -19.74 3.06 23.35
CA PHE A 64 -18.72 4.12 23.33
C PHE A 64 -17.94 4.13 22.02
N LEU A 65 -17.24 5.24 21.74
CA LEU A 65 -16.41 5.39 20.55
C LEU A 65 -15.18 4.45 20.60
N PRO A 66 -14.94 3.65 19.54
CA PRO A 66 -13.87 2.67 19.52
C PRO A 66 -12.46 3.30 19.58
N MET A 67 -12.28 4.52 19.05
CA MET A 67 -11.05 5.31 19.14
C MET A 67 -11.40 6.78 19.34
N ALA A 68 -10.59 7.52 20.09
CA ALA A 68 -10.76 8.96 20.22
C ALA A 68 -10.40 9.67 18.90
N PRO A 69 -11.06 10.77 18.53
CA PRO A 69 -10.75 11.50 17.30
C PRO A 69 -9.28 11.92 17.18
N ILE A 70 -8.65 12.29 18.30
CA ILE A 70 -7.22 12.65 18.33
C ILE A 70 -6.31 11.45 18.02
N GLN A 71 -6.64 10.26 18.53
CA GLN A 71 -5.89 9.03 18.24
C GLN A 71 -6.04 8.66 16.77
N LEU A 72 -7.24 8.84 16.21
CA LEU A 72 -7.51 8.59 14.79
C LEU A 72 -6.69 9.51 13.88
N LEU A 73 -6.62 10.81 14.22
CA LEU A 73 -5.81 11.79 13.49
C LEU A 73 -4.32 11.45 13.53
N ILE A 74 -3.80 11.10 14.71
CA ILE A 74 -2.39 10.71 14.88
C ILE A 74 -2.10 9.44 14.08
N ASN A 75 -3.00 8.47 14.14
CA ASN A 75 -2.87 7.21 13.43
C ASN A 75 -2.77 7.43 11.90
N ASN A 76 -3.71 8.20 11.33
CA ASN A 76 -3.67 8.56 9.91
C ASN A 76 -2.40 9.35 9.54
N LEU A 77 -1.98 10.30 10.37
CA LEU A 77 -0.75 11.06 10.12
C LEU A 77 0.48 10.16 10.09
N MET A 78 0.63 9.25 11.05
CA MET A 78 1.74 8.29 11.09
C MET A 78 1.74 7.37 9.87
N TYR A 79 0.56 6.95 9.43
CA TYR A 79 0.37 6.12 8.26
C TYR A 79 0.80 6.84 6.96
N ASP A 80 0.33 8.07 6.75
CA ASP A 80 0.66 8.86 5.57
C ASP A 80 2.16 9.21 5.51
N LEU A 81 2.76 9.54 6.67
CA LEU A 81 4.21 9.75 6.77
C LEU A 81 4.98 8.48 6.38
N SER A 82 4.53 7.31 6.84
CA SER A 82 5.16 6.03 6.51
C SER A 82 5.08 5.72 5.01
N MET A 83 3.96 6.07 4.37
CA MET A 83 3.74 5.88 2.94
C MET A 83 4.54 6.80 2.03
N THR A 84 5.08 7.92 2.53
CA THR A 84 5.86 8.84 1.69
C THR A 84 7.07 8.12 1.07
N THR A 85 7.58 7.08 1.72
CA THR A 85 8.64 6.20 1.21
C THR A 85 8.22 5.31 0.02
N ILE A 86 6.92 5.08 -0.19
CA ILE A 86 6.39 4.32 -1.32
C ILE A 86 6.42 5.16 -2.62
N ALA A 87 6.38 6.49 -2.52
CA ALA A 87 6.49 7.36 -3.69
C ALA A 87 7.85 7.21 -4.42
N THR A 88 8.88 6.80 -3.67
CA THR A 88 10.23 6.50 -4.20
C THR A 88 10.44 5.04 -4.59
N ASP A 89 9.40 4.21 -4.49
CA ASP A 89 9.50 2.78 -4.79
C ASP A 89 9.65 2.52 -6.30
N ASN A 90 10.25 1.37 -6.66
CA ASN A 90 10.43 1.03 -8.06
C ASN A 90 9.12 0.53 -8.67
N VAL A 91 8.85 0.93 -9.91
CA VAL A 91 7.69 0.46 -10.68
C VAL A 91 8.18 -0.57 -11.68
N ASP A 92 7.50 -1.72 -11.77
CA ASP A 92 7.86 -2.77 -12.71
C ASP A 92 7.93 -2.24 -14.15
N ASP A 93 8.95 -2.65 -14.90
CA ASP A 93 9.18 -2.18 -16.28
C ASP A 93 7.98 -2.48 -17.20
N ASP A 94 7.26 -3.58 -16.96
CA ASP A 94 6.02 -3.93 -17.66
C ASP A 94 4.89 -2.90 -17.45
N PHE A 95 4.88 -2.23 -16.29
CA PHE A 95 3.90 -1.18 -16.00
C PHE A 95 4.24 0.13 -16.72
N VAL A 96 5.53 0.40 -16.95
CA VAL A 96 6.05 1.59 -17.65
C VAL A 96 5.94 1.42 -19.19
N ALA A 97 5.95 0.19 -19.69
CA ALA A 97 5.92 -0.13 -21.12
C ALA A 97 4.68 0.45 -21.84
N THR A 98 3.52 0.47 -21.18
CA THR A 98 2.25 0.97 -21.75
C THR A 98 1.71 2.16 -20.96
N PRO A 99 1.19 3.21 -21.63
CA PRO A 99 0.50 4.29 -20.94
C PRO A 99 -0.77 3.76 -20.25
N ARG A 100 -0.84 3.93 -18.94
CA ARG A 100 -2.01 3.55 -18.13
C ARG A 100 -2.95 4.72 -17.99
N ARG A 101 -4.26 4.45 -18.08
CA ARG A 101 -5.30 5.46 -17.83
C ARG A 101 -5.73 5.41 -16.38
N TRP A 102 -6.21 6.54 -15.89
CA TRP A 102 -6.83 6.63 -14.57
C TRP A 102 -8.15 5.86 -14.57
N GLU A 103 -8.12 4.63 -14.07
CA GLU A 103 -9.29 3.75 -14.00
C GLU A 103 -9.89 3.79 -12.58
N MET A 104 -10.75 4.77 -12.32
CA MET A 104 -11.48 4.91 -11.05
C MET A 104 -12.21 3.62 -10.64
N GLY A 105 -12.73 2.87 -11.61
CA GLY A 105 -13.41 1.60 -11.38
C GLY A 105 -12.53 0.54 -10.71
N ASN A 106 -11.24 0.48 -11.06
CA ASN A 106 -10.30 -0.46 -10.44
C ASN A 106 -9.93 -0.04 -9.01
N ILE A 107 -9.83 1.26 -8.75
CA ILE A 107 -9.59 1.80 -7.41
C ILE A 107 -10.81 1.51 -6.51
N ALA A 108 -12.02 1.77 -7.02
CA ALA A 108 -13.26 1.46 -6.31
C ALA A 108 -13.40 -0.05 -6.06
N ARG A 109 -13.13 -0.90 -7.05
CA ARG A 109 -13.16 -2.37 -6.88
C ARG A 109 -12.15 -2.83 -5.81
N TYR A 110 -10.96 -2.24 -5.80
CA TYR A 110 -9.95 -2.53 -4.78
C TYR A 110 -10.45 -2.14 -3.39
N MET A 111 -11.01 -0.94 -3.24
CA MET A 111 -11.63 -0.45 -2.00
C MET A 111 -12.79 -1.33 -1.51
N PHE A 112 -13.66 -1.81 -2.41
CA PHE A 112 -14.77 -2.72 -2.08
C PHE A 112 -14.33 -4.14 -1.71
N VAL A 113 -13.15 -4.59 -2.15
CA VAL A 113 -12.63 -5.92 -1.80
C VAL A 113 -11.77 -5.85 -0.54
N PHE A 114 -10.82 -4.92 -0.49
CA PHE A 114 -9.89 -4.80 0.64
C PHE A 114 -10.53 -4.14 1.86
N GLY A 115 -11.44 -3.18 1.69
CA GLY A 115 -12.10 -2.49 2.79
C GLY A 115 -12.84 -3.44 3.74
N PRO A 116 -13.74 -4.32 3.25
CA PRO A 116 -14.40 -5.30 4.11
C PRO A 116 -13.43 -6.29 4.77
N VAL A 117 -12.34 -6.66 4.08
CA VAL A 117 -11.32 -7.56 4.63
C VAL A 117 -10.59 -6.91 5.81
N SER A 118 -10.18 -5.64 5.67
CA SER A 118 -9.58 -4.90 6.79
C SER A 118 -10.56 -4.71 7.93
N SER A 119 -11.81 -4.35 7.63
CA SER A 119 -12.82 -4.15 8.68
C SER A 119 -13.20 -5.45 9.40
N LEU A 120 -13.18 -6.59 8.70
CA LEU A 120 -13.37 -7.89 9.34
C LEU A 120 -12.28 -8.14 10.39
N PHE A 121 -11.03 -7.79 10.10
CA PHE A 121 -9.93 -7.90 11.06
C PHE A 121 -10.15 -6.99 12.27
N ASP A 122 -10.61 -5.76 12.05
CA ASP A 122 -10.97 -4.82 13.12
C ASP A 122 -12.11 -5.38 13.99
N TYR A 123 -13.19 -5.92 13.39
CA TYR A 123 -14.30 -6.51 14.14
C TYR A 123 -13.90 -7.76 14.93
N VAL A 124 -13.02 -8.59 14.38
CA VAL A 124 -12.45 -9.73 15.13
C VAL A 124 -11.68 -9.22 16.33
N THR A 125 -10.85 -8.19 16.16
CA THR A 125 -10.10 -7.55 17.26
C THR A 125 -11.04 -6.96 18.31
N PHE A 126 -12.10 -6.26 17.89
CA PHE A 126 -13.13 -5.74 18.80
C PHE A 126 -13.82 -6.87 19.56
N GLY A 127 -14.15 -7.97 18.89
CA GLY A 127 -14.72 -9.16 19.52
C GLY A 127 -13.78 -9.77 20.55
N VAL A 128 -12.48 -9.87 20.25
CA VAL A 128 -11.47 -10.35 21.19
C VAL A 128 -11.36 -9.43 22.41
N MET A 129 -11.28 -8.12 22.19
CA MET A 129 -11.23 -7.13 23.27
C MET A 129 -12.48 -7.14 24.14
N TRP A 130 -13.65 -7.33 23.52
CA TRP A 130 -14.93 -7.34 24.21
C TRP A 130 -15.16 -8.65 25.00
N PHE A 131 -15.02 -9.81 24.36
CA PHE A 131 -15.39 -11.10 24.94
C PHE A 131 -14.26 -11.78 25.72
N PHE A 132 -13.01 -11.71 25.25
CA PHE A 132 -11.89 -12.39 25.91
C PHE A 132 -11.22 -11.52 26.98
N LEU A 133 -11.07 -10.22 26.71
CA LEU A 133 -10.39 -9.29 27.63
C LEU A 133 -11.36 -8.55 28.57
N GLY A 134 -12.68 -8.64 28.35
CA GLY A 134 -13.69 -8.03 29.22
C GLY A 134 -13.59 -6.50 29.28
N LEU A 135 -13.07 -5.86 28.23
CA LEU A 135 -12.78 -4.42 28.21
C LEU A 135 -14.03 -3.55 28.01
N SER A 136 -15.23 -4.12 28.07
CA SER A 136 -16.51 -3.43 27.89
C SER A 136 -16.72 -2.26 28.86
N HIS A 137 -16.10 -2.32 30.05
CA HIS A 137 -16.20 -1.28 31.08
C HIS A 137 -14.98 -0.34 31.13
N HIS A 138 -13.96 -0.56 30.29
CA HIS A 138 -12.73 0.23 30.26
C HIS A 138 -12.49 0.85 28.87
N PRO A 139 -13.20 1.93 28.52
CA PRO A 139 -13.13 2.53 27.18
C PRO A 139 -11.72 2.95 26.79
N VAL A 140 -10.92 3.45 27.75
CA VAL A 140 -9.54 3.89 27.50
C VAL A 140 -8.63 2.75 27.04
N LEU A 141 -8.79 1.55 27.63
CA LEU A 141 -8.01 0.37 27.26
C LEU A 141 -8.45 -0.19 25.89
N PHE A 142 -9.75 -0.12 25.59
CA PHE A 142 -10.26 -0.50 24.28
C PHE A 142 -9.72 0.43 23.18
N GLN A 143 -9.74 1.74 23.44
CA GLN A 143 -9.24 2.76 22.53
C GLN A 143 -7.74 2.62 22.25
N SER A 144 -6.93 2.40 23.30
CA SER A 144 -5.49 2.17 23.12
C SER A 144 -5.20 0.82 22.45
N GLY A 145 -5.98 -0.21 22.77
CA GLY A 145 -5.86 -1.53 22.14
C GLY A 145 -6.08 -1.47 20.63
N TRP A 146 -7.18 -0.83 20.19
CA TRP A 146 -7.43 -0.68 18.77
C TRP A 146 -6.43 0.25 18.09
N PHE A 147 -5.99 1.32 18.77
CA PHE A 147 -4.92 2.17 18.24
C PHE A 147 -3.62 1.41 17.95
N VAL A 148 -3.19 0.54 18.87
CA VAL A 148 -1.99 -0.28 18.70
C VAL A 148 -2.17 -1.31 17.60
N GLU A 149 -3.31 -2.00 17.57
CA GLU A 149 -3.61 -2.96 16.50
C GLU A 149 -3.62 -2.28 15.12
N SER A 150 -4.28 -1.12 15.00
CA SER A 150 -4.34 -0.37 13.75
C SER A 150 -2.95 0.02 13.25
N LEU A 151 -2.05 0.44 14.14
CA LEU A 151 -0.65 0.72 13.78
C LEU A 151 0.10 -0.53 13.29
N LEU A 152 -0.12 -1.69 13.93
CA LEU A 152 0.51 -2.95 13.52
C LEU A 152 0.00 -3.40 12.14
N SER A 153 -1.31 -3.38 11.93
CA SER A 153 -1.95 -3.74 10.67
C SER A 153 -1.51 -2.82 9.52
N GLN A 154 -1.44 -1.51 9.76
CA GLN A 154 -0.94 -0.55 8.79
C GLN A 154 0.54 -0.77 8.45
N THR A 155 1.38 -1.02 9.45
CA THR A 155 2.80 -1.34 9.23
C THR A 155 2.94 -2.59 8.38
N LEU A 156 2.20 -3.66 8.71
CA LEU A 156 2.20 -4.91 7.95
C LEU A 156 1.78 -4.70 6.49
N ILE A 157 0.72 -3.91 6.24
CA ILE A 157 0.25 -3.59 4.89
C ILE A 157 1.34 -2.87 4.08
N VAL A 158 2.05 -1.91 4.68
CA VAL A 158 3.16 -1.21 4.01
C VAL A 158 4.28 -2.19 3.64
N TYR A 159 4.64 -3.13 4.52
CA TYR A 159 5.64 -4.16 4.21
C TYR A 159 5.18 -5.14 3.13
N VAL A 160 3.92 -5.57 3.18
CA VAL A 160 3.32 -6.46 2.17
C VAL A 160 3.31 -5.78 0.80
N ILE A 161 3.04 -4.48 0.73
CA ILE A 161 2.94 -3.76 -0.55
C ILE A 161 4.31 -3.36 -1.11
N ARG A 162 5.26 -2.94 -0.27
CA ARG A 162 6.66 -2.74 -0.69
C ARG A 162 7.26 -4.03 -1.25
N THR A 163 6.76 -5.18 -0.80
CA THR A 163 7.14 -6.49 -1.32
C THR A 163 6.07 -6.98 -2.30
N ALA A 164 5.99 -6.35 -3.48
CA ALA A 164 5.03 -6.68 -4.54
C ALA A 164 5.12 -8.14 -5.08
N ARG A 165 6.00 -8.98 -4.52
CA ARG A 165 5.98 -10.44 -4.63
C ARG A 165 6.05 -11.05 -3.24
N VAL A 166 5.19 -12.04 -2.99
CA VAL A 166 5.10 -12.90 -1.78
C VAL A 166 6.30 -12.74 -0.82
N PRO A 167 6.11 -12.17 0.39
CA PRO A 167 7.19 -11.79 1.30
C PRO A 167 8.10 -12.94 1.76
N PHE A 168 7.71 -14.19 1.49
CA PHE A 168 8.42 -15.39 1.93
C PHE A 168 8.91 -16.32 0.81
N LEU A 169 8.65 -16.03 -0.48
CA LEU A 169 8.91 -17.03 -1.53
C LEU A 169 9.76 -16.57 -2.73
N GLN A 170 10.02 -15.27 -2.96
CA GLN A 170 10.55 -14.84 -4.26
C GLN A 170 11.58 -13.69 -4.26
N SER A 171 12.19 -13.32 -3.14
CA SER A 171 13.38 -12.46 -3.16
C SER A 171 14.63 -13.32 -2.97
N ASN A 172 15.52 -13.32 -3.96
CA ASN A 172 16.88 -13.85 -3.76
C ASN A 172 17.53 -12.99 -2.66
N PRO A 173 17.85 -13.54 -1.48
CA PRO A 173 18.41 -12.75 -0.40
C PRO A 173 19.77 -12.21 -0.82
N SER A 174 20.04 -10.93 -0.53
CA SER A 174 21.40 -10.42 -0.57
C SER A 174 22.27 -11.20 0.43
N LEU A 175 23.54 -11.42 0.09
CA LEU A 175 24.54 -12.17 0.85
C LEU A 175 24.49 -11.99 2.40
N PRO A 176 24.21 -10.79 2.95
CA PRO A 176 24.13 -10.59 4.40
C PRO A 176 22.94 -11.31 5.08
N LEU A 177 21.82 -11.49 4.37
CA LEU A 177 20.62 -12.17 4.88
C LEU A 177 20.72 -13.71 4.77
N LEU A 178 21.50 -14.22 3.82
CA LEU A 178 21.78 -15.66 3.66
C LEU A 178 22.67 -16.19 4.81
N VAL A 179 23.65 -15.39 5.23
CA VAL A 179 24.53 -15.75 6.36
C VAL A 179 23.76 -15.77 7.68
N SER A 180 22.77 -14.88 7.86
CA SER A 180 21.94 -14.87 9.08
C SER A 180 20.91 -16.00 9.13
N THR A 181 20.45 -16.52 7.99
CA THR A 181 19.45 -17.61 7.93
C THR A 181 20.03 -19.02 7.85
N LEU A 182 21.29 -19.21 7.43
CA LEU A 182 21.95 -20.54 7.38
C LEU A 182 22.21 -21.16 8.77
N GLY A 183 22.09 -20.39 9.86
CA GLY A 183 22.32 -20.86 11.22
C GLY A 183 21.13 -21.59 11.89
N LEU A 184 19.92 -21.58 11.30
CA LEU A 184 18.69 -21.84 12.09
C LEU A 184 17.71 -22.88 11.52
N LEU A 185 18.16 -23.89 10.75
CA LEU A 185 17.46 -25.17 10.42
C LEU A 185 17.01 -25.37 8.94
N PRO A 186 16.85 -26.65 8.50
CA PRO A 186 17.09 -27.05 7.13
C PRO A 186 15.85 -26.96 6.25
N ALA A 187 16.13 -26.76 4.96
CA ALA A 187 15.18 -26.68 3.86
C ALA A 187 14.13 -27.79 3.88
N ARG A 188 12.85 -27.42 3.97
CA ARG A 188 11.76 -28.23 3.41
C ARG A 188 11.18 -27.56 2.17
N ARG A 189 11.53 -28.18 1.05
CA ARG A 189 11.08 -27.90 -0.31
C ARG A 189 9.59 -28.28 -0.42
N PHE A 190 8.69 -27.31 -0.25
CA PHE A 190 7.28 -27.49 -0.58
C PHE A 190 6.99 -26.92 -1.96
N SER A 191 7.05 -27.80 -2.96
CA SER A 191 6.50 -27.54 -4.29
C SER A 191 4.98 -27.63 -4.20
N CYS A 192 4.28 -26.48 -4.20
CA CYS A 192 2.85 -26.45 -4.47
C CYS A 192 2.57 -25.48 -5.63
N ARG A 193 2.21 -26.09 -6.76
CA ARG A 193 1.84 -25.48 -8.02
C ARG A 193 0.38 -25.01 -7.92
N PHE A 194 0.14 -23.72 -7.74
CA PHE A 194 -1.20 -23.13 -7.87
C PHE A 194 -1.25 -22.27 -9.14
N ARG A 195 -1.93 -22.80 -10.16
CA ARG A 195 -1.90 -22.29 -11.54
C ARG A 195 -3.01 -21.31 -11.88
N HIS A 196 -3.98 -20.99 -11.02
CA HIS A 196 -5.14 -20.16 -11.42
C HIS A 196 -5.45 -19.07 -10.39
N TRP A 197 -4.91 -17.87 -10.63
CA TRP A 197 -5.41 -16.62 -10.05
C TRP A 197 -6.02 -15.78 -11.20
N PRO A 198 -7.25 -15.23 -11.07
CA PRO A 198 -8.02 -14.70 -12.21
C PRO A 198 -7.62 -13.28 -12.64
N GLY A 199 -6.36 -12.90 -12.46
CA GLY A 199 -5.82 -11.59 -12.85
C GLY A 199 -4.49 -11.64 -13.60
N CYS A 200 -4.05 -12.85 -13.98
CA CYS A 200 -2.78 -13.10 -14.67
C CYS A 200 -3.06 -13.91 -15.95
N SER A 201 -3.96 -13.43 -16.81
CA SER A 201 -4.05 -13.91 -18.19
C SER A 201 -3.27 -12.96 -19.07
N ASP A 202 -2.24 -13.52 -19.70
CA ASP A 202 -1.50 -13.02 -20.86
C ASP A 202 -0.22 -12.21 -20.59
N SER A 203 0.83 -12.92 -20.18
CA SER A 203 2.12 -12.76 -20.86
C SER A 203 2.74 -14.13 -21.17
N PRO A 204 3.09 -14.41 -22.45
CA PRO A 204 3.77 -15.63 -22.84
C PRO A 204 5.26 -15.36 -22.86
N ARG A 205 5.99 -15.81 -21.83
CA ARG A 205 7.36 -16.33 -21.93
C ARG A 205 7.93 -16.64 -20.54
N CYS A 206 8.27 -17.92 -20.40
CA CYS A 206 9.30 -18.56 -19.55
C CYS A 206 9.56 -17.98 -18.17
#